data_AF-W3A502-F1
#
_entry.id   AF-W3A502-F1
#
_cell.length_a   1.000
_cell.length_b   1.000
_cell.length_c   1.000
_cell.angle_alpha   90.00
_cell.angle_beta   90.00
_cell.angle_gamma   90.00
#
_symmetry.space_group_name_H-M   'P 1'
#
loop_
_entity.id
_entity.type
_entity.pdbx_description
1 polymer ?
#
loop_
_entity_poly.entity_id
_entity_poly.type
_entity_poly.pdbx_seq_one_letter_code
_entity_poly.pdbx_strand_id
1 'polypeptide(L)'
;MLTKRVVLLALVALVLGTAPAVQADDKECEVCVKVIDDLKTTYAQLQEENPKGKSQALAEKAVTKHCGKKLSTKDNKLCYNLEPLKKDVARQVSFKKDTLKICKSLEKKNPDFCSMRYPVKTDANTDYSKMRVKQLRKILAERGVECVGCVEKSDFIAKIKDTESLHTEL
;
A
#
# COMPACT_ATOMS: atom_id res chain seq x y z
N MET A 1 -29.61 68.18 -8.23
CA MET A 1 -28.50 67.99 -7.28
C MET A 1 -28.93 67.00 -6.20
N LEU A 2 -28.12 65.94 -6.00
CA LEU A 2 -27.88 65.15 -4.77
C LEU A 2 -29.12 64.51 -4.08
N THR A 3 -29.21 63.19 -3.85
CA THR A 3 -28.25 62.42 -3.04
C THR A 3 -28.41 60.89 -3.16
N LYS A 4 -27.25 60.23 -3.23
CA LYS A 4 -26.86 58.94 -2.60
C LYS A 4 -27.54 57.63 -3.05
N ARG A 5 -26.84 56.95 -3.97
CA ARG A 5 -26.90 55.49 -4.18
C ARG A 5 -26.38 54.78 -2.92
N VAL A 6 -27.25 54.06 -2.22
CA VAL A 6 -26.87 53.16 -1.12
C VAL A 6 -26.28 51.90 -1.74
N VAL A 7 -24.95 51.79 -1.72
CA VAL A 7 -24.23 50.56 -2.06
C VAL A 7 -24.28 49.69 -0.81
N LEU A 8 -25.15 48.67 -0.82
CA LEU A 8 -25.17 47.62 0.19
C LEU A 8 -24.09 46.58 -0.16
N LEU A 9 -22.94 46.66 0.50
CA LEU A 9 -21.89 45.64 0.47
C LEU A 9 -22.35 44.45 1.32
N ALA A 10 -22.89 43.40 0.68
CA ALA A 10 -23.14 42.12 1.32
C ALA A 10 -21.82 41.34 1.45
N LEU A 11 -21.19 41.40 2.62
CA LEU A 11 -20.09 40.52 3.01
C LEU A 11 -20.66 39.12 3.27
N VAL A 12 -20.65 38.27 2.26
CA VAL A 12 -20.90 36.83 2.42
C VAL A 12 -19.65 36.22 3.05
N ALA A 13 -19.70 35.95 4.35
CA ALA A 13 -18.69 35.19 5.05
C ALA A 13 -18.71 33.74 4.56
N LEU A 14 -17.73 33.39 3.71
CA LEU A 14 -17.48 32.01 3.29
C LEU A 14 -16.92 31.24 4.49
N VAL A 15 -17.79 30.56 5.23
CA VAL A 15 -17.37 29.58 6.25
C VAL A 15 -16.81 28.38 5.51
N LEU A 16 -15.51 28.39 5.23
CA LEU A 16 -14.75 27.23 4.80
C LEU A 16 -14.76 26.22 5.95
N GLY A 17 -15.69 25.26 5.87
CA GLY A 17 -15.67 24.09 6.73
C GLY A 17 -14.33 23.38 6.57
N THR A 18 -13.53 23.37 7.63
CA THR A 18 -12.36 22.50 7.73
C THR A 18 -12.87 21.07 7.87
N ALA A 19 -13.06 20.38 6.75
CA ALA A 19 -13.14 18.93 6.78
C ALA A 19 -11.82 18.40 7.36
N PRO A 20 -11.84 17.47 8.33
CA PRO A 20 -10.63 16.78 8.72
C PRO A 20 -10.11 16.06 7.47
N ALA A 21 -8.93 16.46 7.00
CA ALA A 21 -8.20 15.70 6.01
C ALA A 21 -7.94 14.31 6.63
N VAL A 22 -8.71 13.32 6.21
CA VAL A 22 -8.36 11.91 6.41
C VAL A 22 -7.03 11.75 5.69
N GLN A 23 -5.93 11.83 6.45
CA GLN A 23 -4.60 11.61 5.91
C GLN A 23 -4.62 10.22 5.29
N ALA A 24 -4.54 10.17 3.96
CA ALA A 24 -4.47 8.94 3.21
C ALA A 24 -3.39 8.05 3.83
N ASP A 25 -3.70 6.78 4.06
CA ASP A 25 -2.68 5.79 4.34
C ASP A 25 -1.83 5.72 3.06
N ASP A 26 -0.65 6.35 3.08
CA ASP A 26 0.19 6.59 1.89
C ASP A 26 0.63 5.29 1.15
N LYS A 27 0.20 4.12 1.64
CA LYS A 27 0.62 2.78 1.21
C LYS A 27 -0.57 1.80 1.21
N GLU A 28 -1.71 2.24 0.72
CA GLU A 28 -2.88 1.38 0.58
C GLU A 28 -2.57 0.16 -0.32
N CYS A 29 -2.84 -1.04 0.19
CA CYS A 29 -2.60 -2.31 -0.51
C CYS A 29 -1.17 -2.52 -1.04
N GLU A 30 -0.14 -1.93 -0.41
CA GLU A 30 1.23 -1.83 -0.98
C GLU A 30 1.80 -3.15 -1.54
N VAL A 31 1.58 -4.27 -0.84
CA VAL A 31 2.10 -5.58 -1.26
C VAL A 31 1.37 -6.07 -2.51
N CYS A 32 0.05 -5.96 -2.53
CA CYS A 32 -0.74 -6.31 -3.70
C CYS A 32 -0.39 -5.45 -4.91
N VAL A 33 -0.29 -4.13 -4.71
CA VAL A 33 0.02 -3.19 -5.80
C VAL A 33 1.35 -3.58 -6.45
N LYS A 34 2.40 -3.78 -5.65
CA LYS A 34 3.72 -4.19 -6.16
C LYS A 34 3.63 -5.50 -6.97
N VAL A 35 3.02 -6.54 -6.42
CA VAL A 35 2.95 -7.85 -7.11
C VAL A 35 2.13 -7.77 -8.41
N ILE A 36 1.02 -7.03 -8.41
CA ILE A 36 0.21 -6.84 -9.64
C ILE A 36 0.97 -6.02 -10.69
N ASP A 37 1.77 -5.02 -10.30
CA ASP A 37 2.62 -4.28 -11.23
C ASP A 37 3.76 -5.14 -11.79
N ASP A 38 4.38 -5.98 -10.96
CA ASP A 38 5.39 -6.95 -11.40
C ASP A 38 4.79 -7.99 -12.36
N LEU A 39 3.53 -8.38 -12.15
CA LEU A 39 2.76 -9.23 -13.04
C LEU A 39 2.47 -8.56 -14.38
N LYS A 40 2.07 -7.28 -14.37
CA LYS A 40 1.87 -6.48 -15.59
C LYS A 40 3.17 -6.36 -16.39
N THR A 41 4.29 -6.16 -15.71
CA THR A 41 5.62 -6.13 -16.32
C THR A 41 5.96 -7.47 -16.97
N THR A 42 5.76 -8.57 -16.23
CA THR A 42 5.98 -9.93 -16.75
C THR A 42 5.06 -10.24 -17.94
N TYR A 43 3.81 -9.78 -17.90
CA TYR A 43 2.86 -9.90 -18.99
C TYR A 43 3.31 -9.12 -20.23
N ALA A 44 3.73 -7.86 -20.08
CA ALA A 44 4.23 -7.05 -21.19
C ALA A 44 5.44 -7.72 -21.89
N GLN A 45 6.39 -8.24 -21.12
CA GLN A 45 7.51 -9.02 -21.66
C GLN A 45 7.04 -10.23 -22.47
N LEU A 46 6.07 -10.99 -21.95
CA LEU A 46 5.49 -12.14 -22.66
C LEU A 46 4.71 -11.74 -23.92
N GLN A 47 4.14 -10.52 -23.97
CA GLN A 47 3.51 -10.00 -25.19
C GLN A 47 4.54 -9.66 -26.27
N GLU A 48 5.70 -9.12 -25.88
CA GLU A 48 6.80 -8.84 -26.80
C GLU A 48 7.43 -10.14 -27.33
N GLU A 49 7.65 -11.13 -26.45
CA GLU A 49 8.16 -12.46 -26.82
C GLU A 49 7.19 -13.24 -27.72
N ASN A 50 5.88 -13.01 -27.58
CA ASN A 50 4.85 -13.70 -28.36
C ASN A 50 3.70 -12.78 -28.79
N PRO A 51 3.90 -11.93 -29.84
CA PRO A 51 2.92 -10.93 -30.26
C PRO A 51 1.60 -11.52 -30.77
N LYS A 52 1.62 -12.77 -31.25
CA LYS A 52 0.42 -13.50 -31.73
C LYS A 52 -0.24 -14.34 -30.63
N GLY A 53 0.32 -14.33 -29.42
CA GLY A 53 -0.18 -15.11 -28.29
C GLY A 53 -1.54 -14.61 -27.81
N LYS A 54 -2.40 -15.54 -27.36
CA LYS A 54 -3.69 -15.18 -26.76
C LYS A 54 -3.44 -14.41 -25.46
N SER A 55 -3.96 -13.18 -25.36
CA SER A 55 -3.74 -12.27 -24.23
C SER A 55 -4.04 -12.91 -22.87
N GLN A 56 -5.16 -13.62 -22.73
CA GLN A 56 -5.51 -14.34 -21.50
C GLN A 56 -4.48 -15.42 -21.14
N ALA A 57 -4.03 -16.21 -22.11
CA ALA A 57 -3.06 -17.28 -21.87
C ALA A 57 -1.68 -16.73 -21.49
N LEU A 58 -1.25 -15.62 -22.12
CA LEU A 58 -0.02 -14.92 -21.75
C LEU A 58 -0.11 -14.31 -20.35
N ALA A 59 -1.26 -13.75 -19.97
CA ALA A 59 -1.47 -13.21 -18.63
C ALA A 59 -1.52 -14.31 -17.56
N GLU A 60 -2.16 -15.46 -17.82
CA GLU A 60 -2.11 -16.61 -16.91
C GLU A 60 -0.69 -17.16 -16.77
N LYS A 61 0.08 -17.20 -17.87
CA LYS A 61 1.51 -17.54 -17.84
C LYS A 61 2.31 -16.52 -17.03
N ALA A 62 1.99 -15.23 -17.10
CA ALA A 62 2.64 -14.20 -16.29
C ALA A 62 2.42 -14.44 -14.79
N VAL A 63 1.21 -14.82 -14.38
CA VAL A 63 0.90 -15.19 -12.99
C VAL A 63 1.76 -16.35 -12.53
N THR A 64 1.77 -17.47 -13.28
CA THR A 64 2.59 -18.63 -12.94
C THR A 64 4.08 -18.28 -12.93
N LYS A 65 4.58 -17.52 -13.93
CA LYS A 65 6.01 -17.17 -14.06
C LYS A 65 6.47 -16.25 -12.94
N HIS A 66 5.65 -15.29 -12.51
CA HIS A 66 6.01 -14.38 -11.42
C HIS A 66 5.93 -15.08 -10.06
N CYS A 67 4.82 -15.78 -9.77
CA CYS A 67 4.61 -16.45 -8.49
C CYS A 67 5.49 -17.71 -8.31
N GLY A 68 6.05 -18.27 -9.39
CA GLY A 68 7.06 -19.32 -9.32
C GLY A 68 8.49 -18.84 -9.03
N LYS A 69 8.72 -17.52 -8.89
CA LYS A 69 10.05 -16.97 -8.54
C LYS A 69 10.30 -17.11 -7.04
N LYS A 70 11.57 -17.03 -6.65
CA LYS A 70 11.96 -16.80 -5.25
C LYS A 70 11.62 -15.35 -4.88
N LEU A 71 10.51 -15.16 -4.16
CA LEU A 71 9.96 -13.87 -3.77
C LEU A 71 10.23 -13.57 -2.28
N SER A 72 10.01 -12.33 -1.87
CA SER A 72 9.99 -11.97 -0.44
C SER A 72 8.85 -12.70 0.29
N THR A 73 8.96 -12.85 1.61
CA THR A 73 7.94 -13.54 2.42
C THR A 73 6.52 -12.97 2.21
N LYS A 74 6.38 -11.64 2.10
CA LYS A 74 5.09 -10.98 1.86
C LYS A 74 4.58 -11.19 0.43
N ASP A 75 5.45 -11.07 -0.57
CA ASP A 75 5.09 -11.30 -1.98
C ASP A 75 4.68 -12.76 -2.20
N ASN A 76 5.41 -13.69 -1.59
CA ASN A 76 5.10 -15.13 -1.65
C ASN A 76 3.76 -15.46 -0.98
N LYS A 77 3.48 -14.89 0.21
CA LYS A 77 2.18 -15.04 0.87
C LYS A 77 1.04 -14.49 0.02
N LEU A 78 1.24 -13.35 -0.65
CA LEU A 78 0.26 -12.81 -1.58
C LEU A 78 0.06 -13.72 -2.78
N CYS A 79 1.13 -14.24 -3.38
CA CYS A 79 1.06 -15.19 -4.49
C CYS A 79 0.29 -16.46 -4.13
N TYR A 80 0.49 -17.01 -2.93
CA TYR A 80 -0.28 -18.16 -2.43
C TYR A 80 -1.80 -17.90 -2.45
N ASN A 81 -2.22 -16.69 -2.02
CA ASN A 81 -3.63 -16.29 -2.07
C ASN A 81 -4.10 -15.96 -3.51
N LEU A 82 -3.19 -15.54 -4.39
CA LEU A 82 -3.47 -15.11 -5.76
C LEU A 82 -3.66 -16.30 -6.73
N GLU A 83 -2.92 -17.40 -6.55
CA GLU A 83 -2.92 -18.54 -7.47
C GLU A 83 -4.31 -19.16 -7.71
N PRO A 84 -5.16 -19.38 -6.68
CA PRO A 84 -6.53 -19.85 -6.90
C PRO A 84 -7.38 -18.88 -7.75
N LEU A 85 -7.01 -17.61 -7.78
CA LEU A 85 -7.68 -16.54 -8.53
C LEU A 85 -7.00 -16.24 -9.88
N LYS A 86 -6.02 -17.05 -10.31
CA LYS A 86 -5.19 -16.83 -11.50
C LYS A 86 -5.99 -16.40 -12.75
N LYS A 87 -7.08 -17.09 -13.07
CA LYS A 87 -7.90 -16.79 -14.26
C LYS A 87 -8.52 -15.39 -14.21
N ASP A 88 -9.01 -14.99 -13.04
CA ASP A 88 -9.62 -13.68 -12.82
C ASP A 88 -8.58 -12.56 -12.84
N VAL A 89 -7.46 -12.75 -12.13
CA VAL A 89 -6.34 -11.80 -12.11
C VAL A 89 -5.76 -11.61 -13.51
N ALA A 90 -5.51 -12.70 -14.23
CA ALA A 90 -5.02 -12.67 -15.60
C ALA A 90 -5.97 -11.92 -16.54
N ARG A 91 -7.29 -12.11 -16.39
CA ARG A 91 -8.28 -11.36 -17.15
C ARG A 91 -8.18 -9.86 -16.86
N GLN A 92 -8.13 -9.47 -15.58
CA GLN A 92 -8.03 -8.06 -15.20
C GLN A 92 -6.71 -7.40 -15.68
N VAL A 93 -5.59 -8.13 -15.63
CA VAL A 93 -4.29 -7.69 -16.15
C VAL A 93 -4.32 -7.52 -17.67
N SER A 94 -4.86 -8.51 -18.40
CA SER A 94 -4.94 -8.44 -19.88
C SER A 94 -5.84 -7.30 -20.38
N PHE A 95 -6.86 -6.92 -19.58
CA PHE A 95 -7.71 -5.75 -19.85
C PHE A 95 -7.10 -4.43 -19.36
N LYS A 96 -5.85 -4.44 -18.91
CA LYS A 96 -5.11 -3.26 -18.44
C LYS A 96 -5.85 -2.48 -17.35
N LYS A 97 -6.61 -3.18 -16.51
CA LYS A 97 -7.31 -2.55 -15.37
C LYS A 97 -6.28 -1.92 -14.43
N ASP A 98 -6.62 -0.77 -13.84
CA ASP A 98 -5.79 -0.11 -12.85
C ASP A 98 -5.40 -1.06 -11.69
N THR A 99 -4.15 -0.97 -11.25
CA THR A 99 -3.57 -1.90 -10.27
C THR A 99 -4.28 -1.84 -8.93
N LEU A 100 -4.53 -0.63 -8.41
CA LEU A 100 -5.23 -0.48 -7.13
C LEU A 100 -6.66 -1.01 -7.23
N LYS A 101 -7.36 -0.77 -8.34
CA LYS A 101 -8.69 -1.35 -8.58
C LYS A 101 -8.70 -2.87 -8.69
N ILE A 102 -7.63 -3.50 -9.17
CA ILE A 102 -7.47 -4.96 -9.11
C ILE A 102 -7.37 -5.39 -7.64
N CYS A 103 -6.47 -4.78 -6.88
CA CYS A 103 -6.28 -5.09 -5.46
C CYS A 103 -7.54 -4.90 -4.63
N LYS A 104 -8.30 -3.82 -4.84
CA LYS A 104 -9.61 -3.60 -4.20
C LYS A 104 -10.68 -4.60 -4.60
N SER A 105 -10.60 -5.15 -5.81
CA SER A 105 -11.48 -6.24 -6.23
C SER A 105 -11.12 -7.56 -5.57
N LEU A 106 -9.82 -7.80 -5.33
CA LEU A 106 -9.30 -9.00 -4.66
C LEU A 106 -9.55 -8.94 -3.15
N GLU A 107 -9.44 -7.76 -2.53
CA GLU A 107 -9.75 -7.50 -1.12
C GLU A 107 -11.16 -7.98 -0.74
N LYS A 108 -12.14 -7.78 -1.63
CA LYS A 108 -13.52 -8.26 -1.44
C LYS A 108 -13.63 -9.79 -1.36
N LYS A 109 -12.66 -10.52 -1.90
CA LYS A 109 -12.59 -11.99 -1.87
C LYS A 109 -11.76 -12.49 -0.71
N ASN A 110 -10.67 -11.78 -0.39
CA ASN A 110 -9.82 -12.06 0.75
C ASN A 110 -9.21 -10.74 1.25
N PRO A 111 -9.48 -10.31 2.50
CA PRO A 111 -8.96 -9.05 3.03
C PRO A 111 -7.43 -9.02 3.09
N ASP A 112 -6.75 -10.16 3.10
CA ASP A 112 -5.28 -10.25 3.13
C ASP A 112 -4.61 -9.49 1.98
N PHE A 113 -5.25 -9.41 0.80
CA PHE A 113 -4.68 -8.71 -0.35
C PHE A 113 -4.36 -7.24 -0.06
N CYS A 114 -5.19 -6.57 0.74
CA CYS A 114 -5.01 -5.15 1.07
C CYS A 114 -4.62 -4.90 2.52
N SER A 115 -4.50 -5.94 3.36
CA SER A 115 -4.00 -5.83 4.74
C SER A 115 -2.50 -6.08 4.86
N MET A 116 -1.89 -6.84 3.93
CA MET A 116 -0.46 -7.09 3.93
C MET A 116 0.36 -5.82 3.70
N ARG A 117 1.40 -5.65 4.52
CA ARG A 117 2.35 -4.53 4.46
C ARG A 117 3.78 -5.06 4.51
N TYR A 118 4.71 -4.35 3.88
CA TYR A 118 6.12 -4.65 3.99
C TYR A 118 6.64 -4.29 5.39
N PRO A 119 7.62 -5.04 5.91
CA PRO A 119 8.29 -4.67 7.13
C PRO A 119 8.90 -3.28 7.01
N VAL A 120 8.87 -2.52 8.10
CA VAL A 120 9.51 -1.21 8.12
C VAL A 120 11.02 -1.45 8.19
N LYS A 121 11.73 -1.11 7.11
CA LYS A 121 13.19 -1.19 7.09
C LYS A 121 13.75 -0.17 8.09
N THR A 122 14.46 -0.67 9.10
CA THR A 122 15.20 0.13 10.07
C THR A 122 16.64 -0.36 10.09
N ASP A 123 17.59 0.57 10.11
CA ASP A 123 19.01 0.34 10.25
C ASP A 123 19.58 1.15 11.42
N ALA A 124 20.87 0.97 11.72
CA ALA A 124 21.55 1.67 12.82
C ALA A 124 21.55 3.21 12.69
N ASN A 125 21.29 3.75 11.49
CA ASN A 125 21.27 5.19 11.21
C ASN A 125 19.84 5.75 11.11
N THR A 126 18.82 4.93 11.39
CA THR A 126 17.43 5.32 11.19
C THR A 126 17.01 6.39 12.20
N ASP A 127 16.64 7.56 11.68
CA ASP A 127 16.12 8.66 12.49
C ASP A 127 14.64 8.46 12.80
N TYR A 128 14.36 7.73 13.89
CA TYR A 128 13.00 7.48 14.37
C TYR A 128 12.22 8.75 14.72
N SER A 129 12.90 9.89 14.95
CA SER A 129 12.24 11.17 15.25
C SER A 129 11.44 11.70 14.05
N LYS A 130 11.78 11.29 12.83
CA LYS A 130 11.07 11.65 11.59
C LYS A 130 9.85 10.78 11.31
N MET A 131 9.67 9.67 12.02
CA MET A 131 8.58 8.73 11.79
C MET A 131 7.31 9.14 12.54
N ARG A 132 6.13 8.79 12.02
CA ARG A 132 4.85 8.96 12.76
C ARG A 132 4.72 7.88 13.84
N VAL A 133 4.01 8.18 14.93
CA VAL A 133 3.77 7.21 16.03
C VAL A 133 3.16 5.90 15.52
N LYS A 134 2.30 5.93 14.50
CA LYS A 134 1.76 4.72 13.84
C LYS A 134 2.86 3.82 13.27
N GLN A 135 3.90 4.41 12.66
CA GLN A 135 5.04 3.65 12.11
C GLN A 135 5.94 3.10 13.22
N LEU A 136 6.15 3.88 14.28
CA LEU A 136 6.89 3.44 15.47
C LEU A 136 6.21 2.22 16.13
N ARG A 137 4.89 2.29 16.33
CA ARG A 137 4.10 1.15 16.84
C ARG A 137 4.18 -0.06 15.92
N LYS A 138 4.22 0.14 14.60
CA LYS A 138 4.37 -0.95 13.63
C LYS A 138 5.73 -1.66 13.78
N ILE A 139 6.83 -0.91 13.95
CA ILE A 139 8.16 -1.48 14.20
C ILE A 139 8.14 -2.37 15.45
N LEU A 140 7.56 -1.86 16.55
CA LEU A 140 7.45 -2.62 17.79
C LEU A 140 6.61 -3.89 17.62
N ALA A 141 5.46 -3.79 16.95
CA ALA A 141 4.61 -4.93 16.65
C ALA A 141 5.30 -5.99 15.76
N GLU A 142 6.09 -5.56 14.77
CA GLU A 142 6.90 -6.45 13.91
C GLU A 142 7.97 -7.20 14.71
N ARG A 143 8.49 -6.58 15.78
CA ARG A 143 9.43 -7.21 16.73
C ARG A 143 8.72 -8.01 17.84
N GLY A 144 7.39 -8.09 17.83
CA GLY A 144 6.60 -8.75 18.88
C GLY A 144 6.66 -8.04 20.25
N VAL A 145 7.01 -6.75 20.26
CA VAL A 145 7.17 -5.94 21.47
C VAL A 145 5.94 -5.05 21.66
N GLU A 146 5.34 -5.13 22.85
CA GLU A 146 4.32 -4.18 23.28
C GLU A 146 4.95 -3.01 24.07
N CYS A 147 4.46 -1.80 23.82
CA CYS A 147 4.90 -0.58 24.51
C CYS A 147 3.89 -0.21 25.59
N VAL A 148 3.93 -0.91 26.72
CA VAL A 148 3.03 -0.65 27.86
C VAL A 148 3.40 0.68 28.52
N GLY A 149 2.43 1.60 28.66
CA GLY A 149 2.63 2.90 29.30
C GLY A 149 3.27 3.99 28.41
N CYS A 150 3.51 3.72 27.13
CA CYS A 150 4.06 4.71 26.20
C CYS A 150 2.98 5.72 25.79
N VAL A 151 3.17 7.00 26.17
CA VAL A 151 2.22 8.09 25.92
C VAL A 151 2.78 9.07 24.89
N GLU A 152 4.04 9.48 25.10
CA GLU A 152 4.73 10.44 24.27
C GLU A 152 5.49 9.74 23.12
N LYS A 153 5.76 10.47 22.04
CA LYS A 153 6.52 9.93 20.89
C LYS A 153 7.91 9.45 21.30
N SER A 154 8.55 10.14 22.24
CA SER A 154 9.85 9.77 22.81
C SER A 154 9.84 8.38 23.44
N ASP A 155 8.75 7.98 24.08
CA ASP A 155 8.62 6.68 24.76
C ASP A 155 8.69 5.53 23.75
N PHE A 156 8.01 5.69 22.60
CA PHE A 156 8.07 4.72 21.50
C PHE A 156 9.47 4.63 20.91
N ILE A 157 10.14 5.77 20.73
CA ILE A 157 11.50 5.82 20.18
C ILE A 157 12.48 5.13 21.14
N ALA A 158 12.39 5.41 22.45
CA ALA A 158 13.21 4.77 23.47
C ALA A 158 13.00 3.25 23.42
N LYS A 159 11.75 2.79 23.43
CA LYS A 159 11.44 1.35 23.37
C LYS A 159 11.96 0.66 22.10
N ILE A 160 11.93 1.35 20.96
CA ILE A 160 12.48 0.84 19.70
C ILE A 160 13.99 0.69 19.79
N LYS A 161 14.70 1.68 20.36
CA LYS A 161 16.15 1.60 20.55
C LYS A 161 16.54 0.46 21.48
N ASP A 162 15.80 0.29 22.58
CA ASP A 162 16.04 -0.78 23.57
C ASP A 162 15.84 -2.19 22.98
N THR A 163 15.14 -2.30 21.86
CA THR A 163 14.77 -3.57 21.23
C THR A 163 15.35 -3.75 19.82
N GLU A 164 16.38 -2.99 19.46
CA GLU A 164 17.03 -3.10 18.14
C GLU A 164 17.61 -4.49 17.88
N SER A 165 18.10 -5.18 18.91
CA SER A 165 18.61 -6.56 18.82
C SER A 165 17.55 -7.60 18.48
N LEU A 166 16.26 -7.26 18.61
CA LEU A 166 15.13 -8.15 18.28
C LEU A 166 14.65 -7.98 16.84
N HIS A 167 15.34 -7.18 16.02
CA HIS A 167 15.01 -7.05 14.61
C HIS A 167 15.08 -8.43 13.94
N THR A 168 13.92 -9.00 13.63
CA THR A 168 13.86 -10.30 12.97
C THR A 168 14.18 -10.07 11.51
N GLU A 169 15.40 -10.44 11.10
CA GLU A 169 15.71 -10.61 9.69
C GLU A 169 14.87 -11.78 9.16
N LEU A 170 13.80 -11.45 8.44
CA LEU A 170 12.85 -12.39 7.82
C LEU A 170 12.62 -12.03 6.35
#